data_AF-A0A8H4FES9-F1
#
_entry.id   AF-A0A8H4FES9-F1
#
_cell.length_a   1.000
_cell.length_b   1.000
_cell.length_c   1.000
_cell.angle_alpha   90.00
_cell.angle_beta   90.00
_cell.angle_gamma   90.00
#
_symmetry.space_group_name_H-M   'P 1'
#
loop_
_entity.id
_entity.type
_entity.pdbx_description
1 polymer ?
#
loop_
_entity_poly.entity_id
_entity_poly.type
_entity_poly.pdbx_seq_one_letter_code
_entity_poly.pdbx_strand_id
1 'polypeptide(L)'
;MVSDIISSSFTLTPKELPEPSDFLDTLSSHVELEEAPRPSAIRAILKRHQKQALTFMLNREKGREFNRKYPNVWETVEMDRGTIHGLDNLTICKFMNTVSRVYQSREPPSFYGGIIADLMGLGKTLTIISLVATDMDSEKE
;
A
#
# COMPACT_ATOMS: atom_id res chain seq x y z
N MET A 1 -28.59 6.53 -24.95
CA MET A 1 -28.58 7.03 -23.56
C MET A 1 -27.30 6.55 -22.85
N VAL A 2 -26.14 7.03 -23.30
CA VAL A 2 -24.80 6.73 -22.71
C VAL A 2 -23.85 7.93 -22.95
N SER A 3 -24.34 9.16 -22.85
CA SER A 3 -23.55 10.37 -23.20
C SER A 3 -23.25 11.31 -22.03
N ASP A 4 -23.80 11.09 -20.84
CA ASP A 4 -23.88 12.18 -19.84
C ASP A 4 -22.89 12.03 -18.67
N ILE A 5 -21.78 11.30 -18.84
CA ILE A 5 -20.79 11.07 -17.75
C ILE A 5 -19.47 11.85 -17.93
N ILE A 6 -19.28 12.58 -19.03
CA ILE A 6 -18.04 13.36 -19.26
C ILE A 6 -18.31 14.85 -19.10
N SER A 7 -18.62 15.30 -17.88
CA SER A 7 -18.72 16.74 -17.58
C SER A 7 -18.23 17.12 -16.18
N SER A 8 -17.14 16.52 -15.72
CA SER A 8 -16.32 17.14 -14.68
C SER A 8 -14.84 17.09 -15.05
N SER A 9 -14.52 17.64 -16.22
CA SER A 9 -13.14 17.99 -16.54
C SER A 9 -12.74 19.13 -15.61
N PHE A 10 -11.95 18.83 -14.58
CA PHE A 10 -11.27 19.85 -13.78
C PHE A 10 -10.23 20.51 -14.70
N THR A 11 -10.64 21.60 -15.37
CA THR A 11 -9.74 22.43 -16.16
C THR A 11 -8.78 23.13 -15.22
N LEU A 12 -7.63 22.51 -14.95
CA LEU A 12 -6.48 23.15 -14.34
C LEU A 12 -5.96 24.19 -15.32
N THR A 13 -6.29 25.45 -15.09
CA THR A 13 -5.60 26.57 -15.72
C THR A 13 -4.12 26.50 -15.35
N PRO A 14 -3.18 26.59 -16.31
CA PRO A 14 -1.74 26.59 -16.02
C PRO A 14 -1.33 27.91 -15.38
N LYS A 15 -1.70 28.11 -14.12
CA LYS A 15 -1.03 29.06 -13.23
C LYS A 15 0.00 28.25 -12.47
N GLU A 16 1.26 28.46 -12.85
CA GLU A 16 2.47 28.10 -12.09
C GLU A 16 2.40 26.71 -11.46
N LEU A 17 2.57 25.68 -12.30
CA LEU A 17 2.91 24.36 -11.79
C LEU A 17 4.18 24.52 -10.93
N PRO A 18 4.19 24.07 -9.67
CA PRO A 18 5.42 23.99 -8.89
C PRO A 18 6.46 23.25 -9.72
N GLU A 19 7.73 23.67 -9.63
CA GLU A 19 8.83 22.94 -10.25
C GLU A 19 8.68 21.44 -9.91
N PRO A 20 8.97 20.51 -10.84
CA PRO A 20 8.67 19.09 -10.65
C PRO A 20 9.21 18.50 -9.33
N SER A 21 10.28 19.07 -8.78
CA SER A 21 10.81 18.74 -7.45
C SER A 21 9.80 18.99 -6.33
N ASP A 22 9.17 20.17 -6.30
CA ASP A 22 8.28 20.61 -5.22
C ASP A 22 7.00 19.76 -5.17
N PHE A 23 6.50 19.33 -6.33
CA PHE A 23 5.35 18.44 -6.42
C PHE A 23 5.67 17.02 -5.91
N LEU A 24 6.85 16.48 -6.25
CA LEU A 24 7.28 15.17 -5.77
C LEU A 24 7.54 15.19 -4.26
N ASP A 25 8.08 16.28 -3.73
CA ASP A 25 8.27 16.47 -2.29
C ASP A 25 6.94 16.60 -1.55
N THR A 26 5.93 17.22 -2.17
CA THR A 26 4.56 17.32 -1.62
C THR A 26 3.83 15.97 -1.61
N LEU A 27 4.07 15.10 -2.60
CA LEU A 27 3.52 13.74 -2.64
C LEU A 27 4.28 12.76 -1.74
N SER A 28 5.49 13.12 -1.33
CA SER A 28 6.30 12.32 -0.42
C SER A 28 5.72 12.41 0.98
N SER A 29 4.67 11.65 1.27
CA SER A 29 4.26 11.38 2.65
C SER A 29 5.51 10.91 3.39
N HIS A 30 6.01 11.69 4.35
CA HIS A 30 7.27 11.46 5.06
C HIS A 30 7.15 10.27 6.02
N VAL A 31 6.89 9.10 5.45
CA VAL A 31 6.93 7.84 6.14
C VAL A 31 8.38 7.39 6.12
N GLU A 32 9.09 7.67 7.20
CA GLU A 32 10.40 7.08 7.42
C GLU A 32 10.22 5.59 7.72
N LEU A 33 10.50 4.76 6.71
CA LEU A 33 10.48 3.31 6.85
C LEU A 33 11.72 2.84 7.63
N GLU A 34 11.54 1.79 8.42
CA GLU A 34 12.64 1.08 9.08
C GLU A 34 13.57 0.44 8.04
N GLU A 35 14.85 0.29 8.37
CA GLU A 35 15.83 -0.38 7.51
C GLU A 35 15.82 -1.90 7.76
N ALA A 36 15.48 -2.68 6.73
CA ALA A 36 15.58 -4.13 6.80
C ALA A 36 17.05 -4.61 6.90
N PRO A 37 17.30 -5.74 7.57
CA PRO A 37 18.62 -6.36 7.56
C PRO A 37 19.00 -6.80 6.14
N ARG A 38 20.31 -6.85 5.89
CA ARG A 38 20.84 -7.40 4.63
C ARG A 38 20.75 -8.93 4.66
N PRO A 39 20.17 -9.58 3.65
CA PRO A 39 20.12 -11.05 3.59
C PRO A 39 21.51 -11.67 3.52
N SER A 40 21.68 -12.86 4.10
CA SER A 40 22.96 -13.54 4.25
C SER A 40 23.62 -13.84 2.89
N ALA A 41 22.82 -14.19 1.88
CA ALA A 41 23.28 -14.49 0.53
C ALA A 41 23.79 -13.25 -0.25
N ILE A 42 23.41 -12.04 0.15
CA ILE A 42 23.74 -10.80 -0.57
C ILE A 42 25.03 -10.20 -0.04
N ARG A 43 26.17 -10.41 -0.69
CA ARG A 43 27.45 -9.84 -0.23
C ARG A 43 27.55 -8.31 -0.39
N ALA A 44 26.77 -7.73 -1.31
CA ALA A 44 26.80 -6.29 -1.58
C ALA A 44 26.23 -5.47 -0.40
N ILE A 45 26.81 -4.32 -0.12
CA ILE A 45 26.31 -3.41 0.92
C ILE A 45 25.06 -2.69 0.40
N LEU A 46 23.92 -2.90 1.06
CA LEU A 46 22.69 -2.18 0.77
C LEU A 46 22.75 -0.77 1.35
N LYS A 47 22.42 0.23 0.52
CA LYS A 47 22.23 1.61 0.94
C LYS A 47 20.95 1.76 1.77
N ARG A 48 20.87 2.84 2.54
CA ARG A 48 19.71 3.15 3.40
C ARG A 48 18.38 3.05 2.65
N HIS A 49 18.24 3.74 1.52
CA HIS A 49 17.01 3.72 0.72
C HIS A 49 16.67 2.31 0.20
N GLN A 50 17.67 1.49 -0.12
CA GLN A 50 17.45 0.10 -0.57
C GLN A 50 16.94 -0.79 0.56
N LYS A 51 17.44 -0.62 1.79
CA LYS A 51 16.93 -1.35 2.95
C LYS A 51 15.52 -0.90 3.33
N GLN A 52 15.21 0.38 3.20
CA GLN A 52 13.86 0.90 3.41
C GLN A 52 12.88 0.36 2.35
N ALA A 53 13.29 0.34 1.08
CA ALA A 53 12.53 -0.28 0.00
C ALA A 53 12.36 -1.80 0.19
N LEU A 54 13.36 -2.47 0.77
CA LEU A 54 13.26 -3.88 1.17
C LEU A 54 12.22 -4.08 2.27
N THR A 55 12.24 -3.28 3.34
CA THR A 55 11.20 -3.28 4.39
C THR A 55 9.81 -3.06 3.81
N PHE A 56 9.67 -2.10 2.88
CA PHE A 56 8.42 -1.86 2.19
C PHE A 56 7.90 -3.12 1.51
N MET A 57 8.73 -3.78 0.70
CA MET A 57 8.33 -4.98 -0.02
C MET A 57 8.02 -6.16 0.90
N LEU A 58 8.83 -6.40 1.93
CA LEU A 58 8.59 -7.46 2.92
C LEU A 58 7.23 -7.28 3.61
N ASN A 59 6.88 -6.05 3.98
CA ASN A 59 5.57 -5.77 4.57
C ASN A 59 4.43 -5.99 3.57
N ARG A 60 4.64 -5.68 2.29
CA ARG A 60 3.63 -5.84 1.25
C ARG A 60 3.44 -7.31 0.83
N GLU A 61 4.45 -8.17 0.99
CA GLU A 61 4.35 -9.60 0.74
C GLU A 61 3.62 -10.37 1.85
N LYS A 62 3.55 -9.82 3.08
CA LYS A 62 2.67 -10.33 4.15
C LYS A 62 1.19 -10.07 3.88
N GLY A 63 0.88 -9.31 2.82
CA GLY A 63 -0.47 -9.00 2.39
C GLY A 63 -1.10 -7.87 3.20
N ARG A 64 -2.42 -7.91 3.35
CA ARG A 64 -3.21 -6.92 4.08
C ARG A 64 -3.10 -7.15 5.58
N GLU A 65 -1.89 -7.23 6.15
CA GLU A 65 -1.77 -7.06 7.59
C GLU A 65 -2.30 -5.66 7.92
N PHE A 66 -3.32 -5.60 8.77
CA PHE A 66 -4.05 -4.39 9.17
C PHE A 66 -3.19 -3.47 10.05
N ASN A 67 -1.99 -3.16 9.59
CA ASN A 67 -1.18 -2.13 10.17
C ASN A 67 -1.88 -0.80 9.88
N ARG A 68 -2.72 -0.36 10.82
CA ARG A 68 -3.51 0.88 10.79
C ARG A 68 -2.67 2.15 10.53
N LYS A 69 -1.35 2.01 10.53
CA LYS A 69 -0.37 3.07 10.24
C LYS A 69 -0.46 3.60 8.81
N TYR A 70 -0.96 2.81 7.84
CA TYR A 70 -1.07 3.24 6.43
C TYR A 70 -2.49 3.15 5.89
N PRO A 71 -2.93 4.13 5.07
CA PRO A 71 -4.25 4.12 4.47
C PRO A 71 -4.38 2.92 3.51
N ASN A 72 -5.34 2.05 3.79
CA ASN A 72 -5.66 0.90 2.95
C ASN A 72 -6.88 1.17 2.07
N VAL A 73 -6.95 0.52 0.91
CA VAL A 73 -8.09 0.66 -0.02
C VAL A 73 -9.38 0.10 0.57
N TRP A 74 -9.28 -0.82 1.55
CA TRP A 74 -10.44 -1.30 2.29
C TRP A 74 -10.23 -1.21 3.79
N GLU A 75 -11.28 -0.81 4.47
CA GLU A 75 -11.38 -0.75 5.92
C GLU A 75 -12.47 -1.70 6.40
N THR A 76 -12.23 -2.34 7.55
CA THR A 76 -13.26 -3.11 8.26
C THR A 76 -14.13 -2.13 9.03
N VAL A 77 -15.41 -2.07 8.68
CA VAL A 77 -16.40 -1.25 9.39
C VAL A 77 -17.34 -2.18 10.14
N GLU A 78 -17.34 -2.05 11.46
CA GLU A 78 -18.36 -2.64 12.31
C GLU A 78 -19.58 -1.72 12.27
N MET A 79 -20.70 -2.22 11.76
CA MET A 79 -21.98 -1.51 11.88
C MET A 79 -22.68 -2.01 13.13
N ASP A 80 -22.97 -1.09 14.05
CA ASP A 80 -23.78 -1.39 15.23
C ASP A 80 -25.16 -1.91 14.81
N ARG A 81 -25.58 -2.98 15.47
CA ARG A 81 -26.86 -3.63 15.23
C ARG A 81 -27.97 -2.68 15.66
N GLY A 82 -28.80 -2.23 14.72
CA GLY A 82 -30.18 -1.92 15.07
C GLY A 82 -30.84 -3.20 15.56
N THR A 83 -31.34 -3.23 16.79
CA THR A 83 -32.05 -4.37 17.38
C THR A 83 -33.24 -4.75 16.50
N ILE A 84 -33.05 -5.71 15.60
CA ILE A 84 -34.18 -6.36 14.93
C ILE A 84 -34.63 -7.48 15.86
N HIS A 85 -35.76 -7.25 16.53
CA HIS A 85 -36.41 -8.24 17.39
C HIS A 85 -36.56 -9.57 16.66
N GLY A 86 -35.87 -10.62 17.14
CA GLY A 86 -36.08 -12.01 16.72
C GLY A 86 -34.96 -12.66 15.90
N LEU A 87 -33.87 -11.97 15.58
CA LEU A 87 -32.69 -12.57 14.92
C LEU A 87 -31.45 -12.38 15.78
N ASP A 88 -31.14 -13.42 16.53
CA ASP A 88 -29.92 -13.55 17.30
C ASP A 88 -28.70 -13.64 16.34
N ASN A 89 -27.63 -12.93 16.67
CA ASN A 89 -26.25 -13.26 16.27
C ASN A 89 -25.69 -12.84 14.89
N LEU A 90 -26.40 -12.21 13.96
CA LEU A 90 -25.73 -11.79 12.70
C LEU A 90 -24.83 -10.54 12.84
N THR A 91 -23.53 -10.73 13.07
CA THR A 91 -22.54 -9.64 12.96
C THR A 91 -22.27 -9.44 11.48
N ILE A 92 -22.81 -8.36 10.88
CA ILE A 92 -22.51 -8.01 9.50
C ILE A 92 -21.25 -7.14 9.50
N CYS A 93 -20.07 -7.77 9.56
CA CYS A 93 -18.84 -7.06 9.23
C CYS A 93 -18.94 -6.63 7.77
N LYS A 94 -18.94 -5.32 7.50
CA LYS A 94 -18.89 -4.80 6.13
C LYS A 94 -17.52 -4.23 5.88
N PHE A 95 -16.87 -4.72 4.84
CA PHE A 95 -15.67 -4.09 4.31
C PHE A 95 -16.10 -2.90 3.47
N MET A 96 -15.56 -1.72 3.76
CA MET A 96 -15.81 -0.50 3.01
C MET A 96 -14.59 -0.19 2.15
N ASN A 97 -14.80 0.03 0.86
CA ASN A 97 -13.76 0.57 -0.01
C ASN A 97 -13.58 2.07 0.29
N THR A 98 -12.40 2.50 0.69
CA THR A 98 -12.14 3.89 1.11
C THR A 98 -12.23 4.90 -0.03
N VAL A 99 -12.00 4.45 -1.27
CA VAL A 99 -12.06 5.29 -2.48
C VAL A 99 -13.50 5.43 -2.99
N SER A 100 -14.19 4.32 -3.23
CA SER A 100 -15.54 4.31 -3.81
C SER A 100 -16.67 4.39 -2.79
N ARG A 101 -16.38 4.22 -1.49
CA ARG A 101 -17.36 4.15 -0.39
C ARG A 101 -18.39 3.02 -0.54
N VAL A 102 -18.10 2.01 -1.36
CA VAL A 102 -18.94 0.82 -1.51
C VAL A 102 -18.68 -0.17 -0.37
N TYR A 103 -19.76 -0.77 0.14
CA TYR A 103 -19.70 -1.79 1.18
C TYR A 103 -19.90 -3.18 0.60
N GLN A 104 -19.20 -4.16 1.16
CA GLN A 104 -19.39 -5.57 0.84
C GLN A 104 -19.32 -6.44 2.10
N SER A 105 -20.06 -7.55 2.11
CA SER A 105 -20.09 -8.51 3.23
C SER A 105 -18.96 -9.54 3.16
N ARG A 106 -18.44 -9.84 1.96
CA ARG A 106 -17.32 -10.76 1.77
C ARG A 106 -16.01 -10.02 1.92
N GLU A 107 -15.00 -10.70 2.46
CA GLU A 107 -13.66 -10.14 2.54
C GLU A 107 -13.11 -9.83 1.14
N PRO A 108 -12.58 -8.62 0.91
CA PRO A 108 -11.96 -8.28 -0.36
C PRO A 108 -10.68 -9.12 -0.57
N PRO A 109 -10.38 -9.54 -1.81
CA PRO A 109 -9.16 -10.28 -2.10
C PRO A 109 -7.92 -9.58 -1.54
N SER A 110 -7.02 -10.36 -0.96
CA SER A 110 -5.68 -9.90 -0.60
C SER A 110 -4.86 -9.65 -1.86
N PHE A 111 -4.05 -8.60 -1.82
CA PHE A 111 -3.05 -8.33 -2.84
C PHE A 111 -1.68 -8.29 -2.17
N TYR A 112 -0.70 -8.87 -2.84
CA TYR A 112 0.65 -9.03 -2.33
C TYR A 112 1.63 -8.24 -3.19
N GLY A 113 2.72 -7.80 -2.56
CA GLY A 113 3.76 -7.02 -3.22
C GLY A 113 3.38 -5.57 -3.49
N GLY A 114 4.21 -4.88 -4.26
CA GLY A 114 4.09 -3.46 -4.51
C GLY A 114 5.00 -2.97 -5.63
N ILE A 115 4.99 -1.65 -5.84
CA ILE A 115 5.81 -0.99 -6.87
C ILE A 115 6.90 -0.20 -6.17
N ILE A 116 8.16 -0.48 -6.52
CA ILE A 116 9.29 0.39 -6.17
C ILE A 116 9.52 1.34 -7.35
N ALA A 117 9.14 2.60 -7.17
CA ALA A 117 9.19 3.65 -8.19
C ALA A 117 10.33 4.66 -7.97
N ASP A 118 11.42 4.23 -7.33
CA ASP A 118 12.62 5.04 -7.12
C ASP A 118 13.21 5.54 -8.46
N LEU A 119 13.95 6.65 -8.43
CA LEU A 119 14.71 7.14 -9.58
C LEU A 119 15.66 6.08 -10.16
N MET A 120 15.99 6.24 -11.45
CA MET A 120 16.95 5.37 -12.13
C MET A 120 18.33 5.47 -11.47
N GLY A 121 19.07 4.36 -11.44
CA GLY A 121 20.39 4.30 -10.80
C GLY A 121 20.37 4.06 -9.27
N LEU A 122 19.21 4.12 -8.60
CA LEU A 122 19.10 3.83 -7.16
C LEU A 122 19.22 2.34 -6.79
N GLY A 123 19.49 1.46 -7.76
CA GLY A 123 19.78 0.06 -7.50
C GLY A 123 18.55 -0.79 -7.16
N LYS A 124 17.39 -0.49 -7.75
CA LYS A 124 16.13 -1.24 -7.59
C LYS A 124 16.29 -2.75 -7.85
N THR A 125 17.10 -3.12 -8.85
CA THR A 125 17.40 -4.53 -9.15
C THR A 125 18.03 -5.24 -7.96
N LEU A 126 19.00 -4.59 -7.29
CA LEU A 126 19.63 -5.16 -6.10
C LEU A 126 18.63 -5.26 -4.93
N THR A 127 17.70 -4.31 -4.81
CA THR A 127 16.61 -4.39 -3.83
C THR A 127 15.72 -5.62 -4.08
N ILE A 128 15.29 -5.87 -5.32
CA ILE A 128 14.46 -7.04 -5.65
C ILE A 128 15.22 -8.35 -5.47
N ILE A 129 16.50 -8.42 -5.85
CA ILE A 129 17.32 -9.61 -5.59
C ILE A 129 17.47 -9.85 -4.09
N SER A 130 17.59 -8.79 -3.29
CA SER A 130 17.66 -8.91 -1.83
C SER A 130 16.34 -9.40 -1.22
N LEU A 131 15.20 -8.98 -1.78
CA LEU A 131 13.90 -9.48 -1.38
C LEU A 131 13.83 -11.01 -1.55
N VAL A 132 14.14 -11.52 -2.75
CA VAL A 132 14.16 -12.97 -3.03
C VAL A 132 15.17 -13.71 -2.13
N ALA A 133 16.33 -13.11 -1.90
CA ALA A 133 17.34 -13.72 -1.04
C ALA A 133 16.94 -13.80 0.45
N THR A 134 15.95 -13.00 0.88
CA THR A 134 15.46 -13.03 2.27
C THR A 134 14.73 -14.34 2.58
N ASP A 135 14.06 -14.93 1.59
CA ASP A 135 13.34 -16.20 1.78
C ASP A 135 14.29 -17.32 2.22
N MET A 136 15.52 -17.33 1.69
CA MET A 136 16.56 -18.31 2.06
C MET A 136 17.03 -18.21 3.51
N ASP A 137 16.85 -17.05 4.14
CA ASP A 137 17.17 -16.85 5.55
C ASP A 137 16.00 -17.26 6.45
N SER A 138 14.76 -17.14 5.96
CA SER A 138 13.56 -17.56 6.68
C SER A 138 13.41 -19.08 6.81
N GLU A 139 13.95 -19.86 5.86
CA GLU A 139 13.91 -21.33 5.90
C GLU A 139 14.94 -21.97 6.85
N LYS A 140 15.89 -21.19 7.38
CA LYS A 140 16.95 -21.69 8.27
C LYS A 140 16.60 -21.58 9.75
N GLU A 141 15.40 -21.10 10.07
CA GLU A 141 14.85 -20.97 11.41
C GLU A 141 13.81 -22.08 11.67
#